data_AF-A0A0Q9JN74-F1
#
_entry.id   AF-A0A0Q9JN74-F1
#
_cell.length_a   1.000
_cell.length_b   1.000
_cell.length_c   1.000
_cell.angle_alpha   90.00
_cell.angle_beta   90.00
_cell.angle_gamma   90.00
#
_symmetry.space_group_name_H-M   'P 1'
#
loop_
_entity.id
_entity.type
_entity.pdbx_description
1 polymer ?
#
loop_
_entity_poly.entity_id
_entity_poly.type
_entity_poly.pdbx_seq_one_letter_code
_entity_poly.pdbx_strand_id
1 'polypeptide(L)' 'MAKTILQVEGMSCQHCVNSIEGALKEIGAIGKVDLTNNTVEVSYDENQITIGAVKEAIEEQGYDVV' A
#
# COMPACT_ATOMS: atom_id res chain seq x y z
N MET A 1 6.21 5.82 -14.08
CA MET A 1 6.08 6.06 -12.62
C MET A 1 4.66 6.54 -12.38
N ALA A 2 3.77 5.59 -12.13
CA ALA A 2 2.39 5.85 -11.78
C ALA A 2 2.28 6.14 -10.28
N LYS A 3 1.25 6.88 -9.91
CA LYS A 3 0.92 7.21 -8.53
C LYS A 3 -0.57 6.99 -8.31
N THR A 4 -0.90 6.22 -7.28
CA THR A 4 -2.29 5.94 -6.89
C THR A 4 -2.47 6.17 -5.41
N ILE A 5 -3.69 6.48 -5.00
CA ILE A 5 -4.07 6.58 -3.59
C ILE A 5 -5.15 5.53 -3.36
N LEU A 6 -4.91 4.67 -2.38
CA LEU A 6 -5.81 3.59 -1.99
C LEU A 6 -6.40 3.91 -0.63
N GLN A 7 -7.69 3.67 -0.44
CA GLN A 7 -8.26 3.59 0.91
C GLN A 7 -7.91 2.23 1.49
N VAL A 8 -7.42 2.23 2.72
CA VAL A 8 -7.02 1.00 3.41
C VAL A 8 -7.62 1.02 4.81
N GLU A 9 -8.39 -0.01 5.14
CA GLU A 9 -9.01 -0.17 6.45
C GLU A 9 -8.19 -1.09 7.36
N GLY A 10 -8.43 -1.02 8.67
CA GLY A 10 -7.72 -1.83 9.68
C GLY A 10 -6.39 -1.27 10.17
N MET A 11 -5.89 -0.19 9.58
CA MET A 11 -4.69 0.51 10.07
C MET A 11 -5.00 1.28 11.37
N SER A 12 -4.26 1.03 12.44
CA SER A 12 -4.52 1.67 13.74
C SER A 12 -3.27 2.15 14.49
N CYS A 13 -2.06 1.78 14.03
CA CYS A 13 -0.82 2.16 14.70
C CYS A 13 0.38 2.20 13.75
N GLN A 14 1.52 2.66 14.26
CA GLN A 14 2.77 2.77 13.49
C GLN A 14 3.30 1.42 12.99
N HIS A 15 2.94 0.30 13.63
CA HIS A 15 3.30 -1.03 13.10
C HIS A 15 2.59 -1.33 11.79
N CYS A 16 1.36 -0.85 11.61
CA CYS A 16 0.62 -1.00 10.35
C CYS A 16 1.33 -0.29 9.20
N VAL A 17 1.86 0.91 9.47
CA VAL A 17 2.65 1.69 8.51
C VAL A 17 3.84 0.88 8.02
N ASN A 18 4.65 0.37 8.94
CA ASN A 18 5.87 -0.38 8.60
C ASN A 18 5.57 -1.68 7.83
N SER A 19 4.48 -2.36 8.17
CA SER A 19 4.05 -3.60 7.49
C SER A 19 3.63 -3.33 6.05
N ILE A 20 2.79 -2.32 5.82
CA ILE A 20 2.33 -1.95 4.46
C ILE A 20 3.48 -1.41 3.61
N GLU A 21 4.26 -0.46 4.11
CA GLU A 21 5.38 0.11 3.36
C GLU A 21 6.47 -0.95 3.08
N GLY A 22 6.66 -1.89 4.00
CA GLY A 22 7.53 -3.05 3.81
C GLY A 22 7.08 -3.94 2.67
N ALA A 23 5.82 -4.38 2.68
CA ALA A 23 5.26 -5.26 1.64
C ALA A 23 5.29 -4.59 0.25
N LEU A 24 4.94 -3.30 0.17
CA LEU A 24 5.01 -2.55 -1.08
C LEU A 24 6.45 -2.45 -1.61
N LYS A 25 7.44 -2.32 -0.72
CA LYS A 25 8.85 -2.28 -1.10
C LYS A 25 9.34 -3.62 -1.65
N GLU A 26 8.84 -4.74 -1.14
CA GLU A 26 9.22 -6.09 -1.62
C GLU A 26 8.81 -6.31 -3.08
N ILE A 27 7.68 -5.75 -3.50
CA ILE A 27 7.23 -5.79 -4.90
C ILE A 27 7.84 -4.68 -5.77
N GLY A 28 8.72 -3.84 -5.22
CA GLY A 28 9.37 -2.73 -5.94
C GLY A 28 8.55 -1.44 -6.04
N ALA A 29 7.47 -1.32 -5.25
CA ALA A 29 6.69 -0.10 -5.09
C ALA A 29 7.16 0.74 -3.88
N ILE A 30 6.77 2.01 -3.85
CA ILE A 30 7.00 2.90 -2.71
C ILE A 30 5.64 3.28 -2.13
N GLY A 31 5.37 2.85 -0.91
CA GLY A 31 4.18 3.22 -0.15
C GLY A 31 4.44 4.39 0.80
N LYS A 32 3.42 5.23 1.01
CA LYS A 32 3.37 6.22 2.08
C LYS A 32 2.00 6.16 2.73
N VAL A 33 1.97 5.77 4.01
CA VAL A 33 0.71 5.62 4.75
C VAL A 33 0.29 6.93 5.43
N ASP A 34 -0.99 7.26 5.33
CA ASP A 34 -1.64 8.33 6.07
C ASP A 34 -2.75 7.72 6.97
N LEU A 35 -2.40 7.53 8.25
CA LEU A 35 -3.32 7.03 9.27
C LEU A 35 -4.48 7.99 9.58
N THR A 36 -4.33 9.29 9.29
CA THR A 36 -5.40 10.27 9.56
C THR A 36 -6.53 10.11 8.56
N ASN A 37 -6.18 9.84 7.31
CA ASN A 37 -7.13 9.71 6.20
C ASN A 37 -7.45 8.25 5.84
N ASN A 38 -6.82 7.27 6.52
CA ASN A 38 -6.90 5.84 6.18
C ASN A 38 -6.56 5.58 4.71
N THR A 39 -5.48 6.22 4.23
CA THR A 39 -5.05 6.10 2.84
C THR A 39 -3.59 5.67 2.74
N VAL A 40 -3.27 5.03 1.62
CA VAL A 40 -1.90 4.68 1.25
C VAL A 40 -1.64 5.21 -0.14
N GLU A 41 -0.68 6.12 -0.22
CA GLU A 41 -0.17 6.63 -1.48
C GLU A 41 0.91 5.68 -1.99
N VAL A 42 0.72 5.12 -3.18
CA VAL A 42 1.63 4.15 -3.78
C VAL A 42 2.20 4.70 -5.08
N SER A 43 3.52 4.68 -5.20
CA SER A 43 4.24 5.00 -6.43
C SER A 43 4.90 3.73 -6.97
N TYR A 44 4.66 3.41 -8.24
CA TYR A 44 5.16 2.17 -8.87
C TYR A 44 5.36 2.34 -10.38
N ASP A 45 6.10 1.43 -11.00
CA ASP A 45 6.22 1.35 -12.45
C ASP A 45 5.07 0.51 -13.03
N GLU A 46 4.11 1.16 -13.68
CA GLU A 46 2.93 0.52 -14.28
C GLU A 46 3.26 -0.50 -15.40
N ASN A 47 4.49 -0.47 -15.93
CA ASN A 47 4.96 -1.48 -16.89
C ASN A 47 5.45 -2.77 -16.20
N GLN A 48 5.73 -2.72 -14.90
CA GLN A 48 6.27 -3.83 -14.12
C GLN A 48 5.30 -4.34 -13.06
N ILE A 49 4.53 -3.44 -12.45
CA ILE A 49 3.66 -3.71 -11.30
C ILE A 49 2.25 -3.26 -11.68
N THR A 50 1.29 -4.16 -11.50
CA THR A 50 -0.13 -3.84 -11.72
C THR A 50 -0.76 -3.31 -10.44
N ILE A 51 -1.86 -2.56 -10.58
CA ILE A 51 -2.64 -2.12 -9.42
C ILE A 51 -3.17 -3.32 -8.60
N GLY A 52 -3.45 -4.45 -9.24
CA GLY A 52 -3.86 -5.69 -8.56
C GLY A 52 -2.79 -6.21 -7.62
N ALA A 53 -1.53 -6.28 -8.09
CA ALA A 53 -0.40 -6.71 -7.27
C ALA A 53 -0.15 -5.76 -6.07
N VAL A 54 -0.38 -4.46 -6.25
CA VAL A 54 -0.31 -3.48 -5.15
C VAL A 54 -1.38 -3.76 -4.10
N LYS A 55 -2.63 -4.01 -4.52
CA LYS A 55 -3.73 -4.33 -3.60
C LYS A 55 -3.47 -5.64 -2.86
N GLU A 56 -3.10 -6.69 -3.59
CA GLU A 56 -2.80 -8.01 -3.04
C GLU A 56 -1.68 -7.93 -1.99
N ALA A 57 -0.59 -7.21 -2.25
CA ALA A 57 0.48 -7.02 -1.27
C ALA A 57 0.03 -6.33 0.03
N ILE A 58 -0.98 -5.46 -0.02
CA ILE A 58 -1.57 -4.83 1.16
C ILE A 58 -2.52 -5.81 1.88
N GLU A 59 -3.35 -6.52 1.13
CA GLU A 59 -4.32 -7.50 1.65
C GLU A 59 -3.64 -8.72 2.31
N GLU A 60 -2.49 -9.17 1.79
CA GLU A 60 -1.69 -10.24 2.39
C GLU A 60 -1.12 -9.86 3.77
N GLN A 61 -1.01 -8.57 4.08
CA GLN A 61 -0.65 -8.09 5.42
C GLN A 61 -1.85 -8.02 6.39
N GLY A 62 -3.06 -8.34 5.90
CA GLY A 62 -4.30 -8.36 6.68
C GLY A 62 -5.06 -7.03 6.70
N TYR A 63 -4.91 -6.19 5.68
CA TYR A 63 -5.62 -4.92 5.54
C TYR A 63 -6.54 -4.91 4.32
N ASP A 64 -7.75 -4.39 4.45
CA ASP A 64 -8.71 -4.32 3.35
C ASP A 64 -8.50 -3.07 2.50
N VAL A 65 -8.49 -3.21 1.16
CA VAL A 65 -8.35 -2.09 0.22
C VAL A 65 -9.69 -1.78 -0.46
N VAL A 66 -10.18 -0.54 -0.31
CA VAL A 66 -11.51 -0.09 -0.78
C VAL A 66 -11.45 0.74 -2.06
#